data_AF-A0A6V7NXM3-F1
#
_entry.id   AF-A0A6V7NXM3-F1
#
_cell.length_a   1.000
_cell.length_b   1.000
_cell.length_c   1.000
_cell.angle_alpha   90.00
_cell.angle_beta   90.00
_cell.angle_gamma   90.00
#
_symmetry.space_group_name_H-M   'P 1'
#
loop_
_entity.id
_entity.type
_entity.pdbx_description
1 polymer ?
#
loop_
_entity_poly.entity_id
_entity_poly.type
_entity_poly.pdbx_seq_one_letter_code
_entity_poly.pdbx_strand_id
1 'polypeptide(L)'
;MLSTAHFVLSPICFSVALDKKSCEVYNLGTGKGTSVLEMVAAFEKASGKKIPLVIAGRRPGDSEILYGSTIKAEKELKWKAKYTIEDMCRDQWNWASKNPYGYGSPGSTNYK
;
A
#
# COMPACT_ATOMS: atom_id res chain seq x y z
N MET A 1 -1.70 -11.68 20.58
CA MET A 1 -1.03 -12.00 19.31
C MET A 1 -1.25 -10.86 18.34
N LEU A 2 -0.20 -10.10 18.06
CA LEU A 2 -0.21 -8.90 17.23
C LEU A 2 -0.55 -9.29 15.79
N SER A 3 -1.82 -9.11 15.41
CA SER A 3 -2.27 -9.30 14.03
C SER A 3 -1.65 -8.19 13.18
N THR A 4 -0.64 -8.55 12.42
CA THR A 4 0.00 -7.68 11.47
C THR A 4 -0.92 -7.50 10.25
N ALA A 5 -1.84 -6.54 10.27
CA ALA A 5 -2.48 -6.05 9.05
C ALA A 5 -1.43 -5.47 8.08
N HIS A 6 -1.16 -6.20 7.01
CA HIS A 6 -0.25 -5.80 5.96
C HIS A 6 -1.07 -5.25 4.81
N PHE A 7 -0.79 -4.04 4.36
CA PHE A 7 -1.55 -3.37 3.30
C PHE A 7 -1.40 -4.15 1.99
N VAL A 8 -2.44 -4.91 1.64
CA VAL A 8 -2.52 -5.60 0.35
C VAL A 8 -2.91 -4.54 -0.68
N LEU A 9 -1.97 -4.16 -1.54
CA LEU A 9 -2.35 -3.77 -2.88
C LEU A 9 -3.09 -5.00 -3.45
N SER A 10 -4.40 -4.87 -3.63
CA SER A 10 -5.22 -5.78 -4.44
C SER A 10 -4.39 -6.23 -5.64
N PRO A 11 -4.51 -7.48 -6.13
CA PRO A 11 -3.99 -7.82 -7.44
C PRO A 11 -4.64 -6.84 -8.45
N ILE A 12 -3.94 -5.76 -8.75
CA ILE A 12 -4.29 -4.85 -9.82
C ILE A 12 -3.93 -5.67 -11.06
N CYS A 13 -4.96 -6.26 -11.66
CA CYS A 13 -4.85 -6.95 -12.94
C CYS A 13 -4.51 -5.88 -14.00
N PHE A 14 -3.22 -5.61 -14.17
CA PHE A 14 -2.73 -4.84 -15.30
C PHE A 14 -2.50 -5.81 -16.45
N SER A 15 -3.41 -5.80 -17.43
CA SER A 15 -3.22 -6.52 -18.69
C SER A 15 -2.17 -5.76 -19.51
N VAL A 16 -0.89 -6.10 -19.32
CA VAL A 16 0.16 -5.63 -20.23
C VAL A 16 0.10 -6.53 -21.46
N ALA A 17 -0.48 -6.00 -22.54
CA ALA A 17 -0.44 -6.65 -23.85
C ALA A 17 0.99 -6.56 -24.40
N LEU A 18 1.84 -7.49 -23.99
CA LEU A 18 3.03 -7.84 -24.76
C LEU A 18 2.55 -8.50 -26.06
N ASP A 19 3.32 -8.40 -27.14
CA ASP A 19 3.04 -8.85 -28.52
C ASP A 19 2.84 -10.38 -28.69
N LYS A 20 2.41 -11.07 -27.63
CA LYS A 20 2.02 -12.48 -27.57
C LYS A 20 0.51 -12.55 -27.44
N LYS A 21 -0.13 -13.43 -28.22
CA LYS A 21 -1.58 -13.73 -28.17
C LYS A 21 -2.01 -14.45 -26.87
N SER A 22 -1.38 -14.19 -25.72
CA SER A 22 -1.67 -14.79 -24.42
C SER A 22 -1.87 -13.72 -23.35
N CYS A 23 -2.86 -13.92 -22.47
CA CYS A 23 -3.07 -13.08 -21.30
C CYS A 23 -2.09 -13.51 -20.21
N GLU A 24 -1.23 -12.60 -19.77
CA GLU A 24 -0.24 -12.85 -18.72
C GLU A 24 -0.57 -12.07 -17.45
N VAL A 25 -0.53 -12.75 -16.31
CA VAL A 25 -0.75 -12.15 -14.98
C VAL A 25 0.59 -11.95 -14.27
N TYR A 26 0.75 -10.78 -13.64
CA TYR A 26 1.95 -10.37 -12.90
C TYR A 26 1.59 -9.83 -11.53
N ASN A 27 2.34 -10.22 -10.50
CA ASN A 27 2.27 -9.56 -9.19
C ASN A 27 3.15 -8.31 -9.21
N LEU A 28 2.56 -7.16 -8.89
CA LEU A 28 3.28 -5.91 -8.72
C LEU A 28 3.33 -5.57 -7.23
N GLY A 29 4.52 -5.66 -6.65
CA GLY A 29 4.74 -5.38 -5.24
C GLY A 29 6.22 -5.23 -4.94
N THR A 30 6.55 -5.07 -3.67
CA THR A 30 7.94 -4.97 -3.19
C THR A 30 8.56 -6.34 -2.89
N GLY A 31 7.74 -7.40 -2.84
CA GLY A 31 8.15 -8.74 -2.41
C GLY A 31 8.49 -8.85 -0.92
N LYS A 32 8.33 -7.76 -0.16
CA LYS A 32 8.59 -7.69 1.29
C LYS A 32 7.28 -7.44 2.04
N GLY A 33 7.05 -8.20 3.11
CA GLY A 33 5.97 -7.90 4.05
C GLY A 33 6.32 -6.71 4.93
N THR A 34 5.34 -5.82 5.16
CA THR A 34 5.38 -4.72 6.14
C THR A 34 4.17 -4.75 7.07
N SER A 35 4.42 -4.93 8.36
CA SER A 35 3.36 -5.01 9.37
C SER A 35 2.67 -3.66 9.61
N VAL A 36 1.46 -3.68 10.22
CA VAL A 36 0.77 -2.45 10.65
C VAL A 36 1.69 -1.60 11.50
N LEU A 37 2.36 -2.23 12.47
CA LEU A 37 3.16 -1.51 13.44
C LEU A 37 4.39 -0.86 12.78
N GLU A 38 5.03 -1.55 11.84
CA GLU A 38 6.10 -0.96 11.03
C GLU A 38 5.61 0.19 10.18
N MET A 39 4.43 0.05 9.55
CA MET A 39 3.82 1.10 8.76
C MET A 39 3.47 2.33 9.61
N VAL A 40 2.87 2.12 10.79
CA VAL A 40 2.57 3.21 11.73
C VAL A 40 3.85 3.88 12.19
N ALA A 41 4.90 3.12 12.55
CA ALA A 41 6.18 3.69 12.95
C ALA A 41 6.82 4.53 11.83
N ALA A 42 6.76 4.06 10.57
CA ALA A 42 7.23 4.82 9.41
C ALA A 42 6.40 6.10 9.21
N PHE A 43 5.10 6.05 9.45
CA PHE A 43 4.20 7.20 9.33
C PHE A 43 4.37 8.21 10.48
N GLU A 44 4.61 7.77 11.71
CA GLU A 44 4.97 8.64 12.84
C GLU A 44 6.27 9.39 12.53
N LYS A 45 7.27 8.69 11.98
CA LYS A 45 8.54 9.29 11.56
C LYS A 45 8.35 10.31 10.44
N ALA A 46 7.51 10.01 9.45
CA ALA A 46 7.23 10.91 8.33
C ALA A 46 6.44 12.16 8.74
N SER A 47 5.47 12.01 9.64
CA SER A 47 4.60 13.10 10.10
C SER A 47 5.20 13.93 11.24
N GLY A 48 6.18 13.38 11.96
CA GLY A 48 6.71 13.97 13.20
C GLY A 48 5.69 13.96 14.34
N LYS A 49 4.58 13.23 14.20
CA LYS A 49 3.47 13.18 15.16
C LYS A 49 3.30 11.76 15.69
N LYS A 50 2.91 11.66 16.96
CA LYS A 50 2.49 10.39 17.54
C LYS A 50 1.08 10.05 17.08
N ILE A 51 0.91 8.83 16.58
CA ILE A 51 -0.36 8.32 16.07
C ILE A 51 -0.97 7.44 17.17
N PRO A 52 -2.11 7.81 17.75
CA PRO A 52 -2.76 7.01 18.77
C PRO A 52 -3.22 5.68 18.16
N LEU A 53 -2.76 4.56 18.73
CA LEU A 53 -3.13 3.22 18.32
C LEU A 53 -4.08 2.61 19.33
N VAL A 54 -5.17 2.01 18.83
CA VAL A 54 -6.07 1.18 19.62
C VAL A 54 -6.09 -0.20 19.01
N ILE A 55 -5.71 -1.20 19.80
CA ILE A 55 -5.76 -2.60 19.38
C ILE A 55 -7.22 -3.05 19.43
N ALA A 56 -7.82 -3.26 18.27
CA ALA A 56 -9.16 -3.81 18.13
C ALA A 56 -9.11 -5.31 17.81
N GLY A 57 -10.28 -5.98 17.89
CA GLY A 57 -10.43 -7.36 17.43
C GLY A 57 -10.12 -7.49 15.93
N ARG A 58 -9.85 -8.73 15.49
CA ARG A 58 -9.61 -9.00 14.06
C ARG A 58 -10.87 -8.69 13.25
N ARG A 59 -10.67 -8.04 12.09
CA ARG A 59 -11.74 -7.89 11.10
C ARG A 59 -11.98 -9.25 10.41
N PRO A 60 -13.23 -9.73 10.34
CA PRO A 60 -13.54 -10.97 9.63
C PRO A 60 -13.08 -10.88 8.17
N GLY A 61 -12.32 -11.88 7.70
CA GLY A 61 -11.79 -11.92 6.34
C GLY A 61 -10.33 -11.47 6.18
N ASP A 62 -9.68 -10.94 7.23
CA ASP A 62 -8.27 -10.57 7.17
C ASP A 62 -7.36 -11.82 7.29
N SER A 63 -6.52 -12.05 6.27
CA SER A 63 -5.44 -13.04 6.30
C SER A 63 -4.27 -12.60 7.20
N GLU A 64 -3.55 -13.55 7.80
CA GLU A 64 -2.44 -13.24 8.72
C GLU A 64 -1.22 -12.63 8.02
N ILE A 65 -0.87 -13.15 6.84
CA ILE A 65 0.27 -12.72 6.03
C ILE A 65 -0.11 -12.85 4.55
N LEU A 66 0.13 -11.81 3.75
CA LEU A 66 -0.01 -11.87 2.30
C LEU A 66 1.07 -11.01 1.63
N TYR A 67 1.92 -11.63 0.81
CA TYR A 67 2.85 -10.93 -0.07
C TYR A 67 2.99 -11.68 -1.39
N GLY A 68 3.10 -10.93 -2.50
CA GLY A 68 3.23 -11.50 -3.84
C GLY A 68 4.69 -11.72 -4.22
N SER A 69 4.98 -12.87 -4.86
CA SER A 69 6.28 -13.08 -5.51
C SER A 69 6.42 -12.18 -6.73
N THR A 70 7.45 -11.33 -6.75
CA THR A 70 7.74 -10.35 -7.81
C THR A 70 8.67 -10.89 -8.90
N ILE A 71 9.12 -12.14 -8.76
CA ILE A 71 10.14 -12.75 -9.63
C ILE A 71 9.73 -12.72 -11.11
N LYS A 72 8.45 -12.95 -11.41
CA LYS A 72 7.94 -12.92 -12.80
C LYS A 72 8.03 -11.52 -13.41
N ALA A 73 7.63 -10.49 -12.67
CA ALA A 73 7.69 -9.10 -13.12
C ALA A 73 9.15 -8.62 -13.27
N GLU A 74 10.05 -9.02 -12.37
CA GLU A 74 11.48 -8.69 -12.47
C GLU A 74 12.13 -9.31 -13.71
N LYS A 75 11.79 -10.56 -14.05
CA LYS A 75 12.38 -11.27 -15.20
C LYS A 75 11.81 -10.81 -16.54
N GLU A 76 10.49 -10.72 -16.65
CA GLU A 76 9.81 -10.52 -17.94
C GLU A 76 9.59 -9.04 -18.25
N LEU A 77 9.17 -8.25 -17.26
CA LEU A 77 8.91 -6.82 -17.43
C LEU A 77 10.15 -5.96 -17.12
N LYS A 78 11.23 -6.56 -16.61
CA LYS A 78 12.40 -5.83 -16.07
C LYS A 78 12.00 -4.77 -15.05
N TRP A 79 10.89 -5.01 -14.35
CA TRP A 79 10.28 -4.07 -13.42
C TRP A 79 10.54 -4.49 -11.98
N LYS A 80 10.90 -3.52 -11.14
CA LYS A 80 11.11 -3.71 -9.71
C LYS A 80 10.67 -2.47 -8.94
N ALA A 81 10.00 -2.66 -7.81
CA ALA A 81 9.69 -1.55 -6.91
C ALA A 81 10.99 -0.90 -6.40
N LYS A 82 11.09 0.42 -6.56
CA LYS A 82 12.29 1.20 -6.21
C LYS A 82 12.18 1.92 -4.87
N TYR A 83 10.97 2.19 -4.42
CA TYR A 83 10.69 3.00 -3.25
C TYR A 83 10.48 2.14 -2.01
N THR A 84 10.91 2.66 -0.86
CA THR A 84 10.71 1.99 0.43
C THR A 84 9.40 2.41 1.10
N ILE A 85 9.06 1.78 2.22
CA ILE A 85 7.88 2.15 3.01
C ILE A 85 8.02 3.58 3.55
N GLU A 86 9.22 3.98 3.92
CA GLU A 86 9.53 5.33 4.39
C GLU A 86 9.27 6.37 3.30
N ASP A 87 9.67 6.08 2.05
CA ASP A 87 9.37 6.95 0.90
C ASP A 87 7.86 7.07 0.70
N MET A 88 7.14 5.94 0.73
CA MET A 88 5.68 5.91 0.61
C MET A 88 5.00 6.74 1.70
N CYS A 89 5.39 6.56 2.97
CA CYS A 89 4.81 7.31 4.09
C CYS A 89 5.13 8.80 4.01
N ARG A 90 6.36 9.18 3.62
CA ARG A 90 6.75 10.58 3.40
C ARG A 90 5.87 11.24 2.34
N ASP A 91 5.73 10.60 1.18
CA ASP A 91 5.01 11.19 0.05
C ASP A 91 3.51 11.25 0.34
N GLN A 92 2.96 10.22 1.00
CA GLN A 92 1.58 10.21 1.48
C GLN A 92 1.31 11.33 2.50
N TRP A 93 2.22 11.54 3.46
CA TRP A 93 2.08 12.63 4.43
C TRP A 93 2.21 14.01 3.78
N ASN A 94 3.14 14.18 2.84
CA ASN A 94 3.30 15.42 2.08
C ASN A 94 2.04 15.75 1.27
N TRP A 95 1.40 14.74 0.66
CA TRP A 95 0.12 14.94 -0.02
C TRP A 95 -0.99 15.29 0.96
N ALA A 96 -1.17 14.51 2.03
CA ALA A 96 -2.26 14.67 2.99
C ALA A 96 -2.18 16.01 3.76
N SER A 97 -0.96 16.45 4.10
CA SER A 97 -0.75 17.73 4.80
C SER A 97 -1.06 18.94 3.91
N LYS A 98 -0.81 18.84 2.60
CA LYS A 98 -1.13 19.90 1.62
C LYS A 98 -2.57 19.86 1.16
N ASN A 99 -3.22 18.69 1.20
CA ASN A 99 -4.56 18.46 0.70
C ASN A 99 -5.42 17.78 1.78
N PRO A 100 -5.72 18.48 2.90
CA PRO A 100 -6.46 17.89 4.02
C PRO A 100 -7.90 17.47 3.65
N TYR A 101 -8.46 18.04 2.58
CA TYR A 101 -9.79 17.71 2.03
C TYR A 101 -9.70 16.88 0.74
N GLY A 102 -8.54 16.28 0.46
CA GLY A 102 -8.27 15.59 -0.79
C GLY A 102 -8.33 16.55 -1.99
N TYR A 103 -8.94 16.12 -3.08
CA TYR A 103 -9.15 16.97 -4.27
C TYR A 103 -10.36 17.91 -4.13
N GLY A 104 -11.15 17.80 -3.05
CA GLY A 104 -12.33 18.61 -2.82
C GLY A 104 -12.01 19.95 -2.15
N SER A 105 -12.87 20.94 -2.36
CA SER A 105 -12.82 22.19 -1.59
C SER A 105 -13.41 21.99 -0.18
N PRO A 106 -12.96 22.77 0.82
CA PRO A 106 -13.58 22.77 2.15
C PRO A 106 -15.09 23.08 2.01
N GLY A 107 -15.95 22.14 2.40
CA GLY A 107 -17.42 22.27 2.33
C GLY A 107 -18.14 21.42 1.28
N SER A 108 -17.43 20.61 0.48
CA SER A 108 -18.03 19.71 -0.53
C SER A 108 -18.43 18.33 0.02
N THR A 109 -18.87 18.24 1.29
CA THR A 109 -19.45 17.00 1.81
C THR A 109 -20.86 16.81 1.27
N ASN A 110 -20.99 16.22 0.08
CA ASN A 110 -22.26 15.62 -0.36
C ASN A 110 -22.47 14.31 0.42
N TYR A 111 -22.88 14.41 1.68
CA TYR A 111 -23.60 13.32 2.34
C TYR A 111 -25.07 13.44 1.90
N LYS A 112 -25.48 12.56 0.98
CA LYS A 112 -26.87 12.13 0.83
C LYS A 112 -27.00 10.75 1.46
#